data_AF-A0A7C2WIT2-F1
#
_entry.id   AF-A0A7C2WIT2-F1
#
_cell.length_a   1.000
_cell.length_b   1.000
_cell.length_c   1.000
_cell.angle_alpha   90.00
_cell.angle_beta   90.00
_cell.angle_gamma   90.00
#
_symmetry.space_group_name_H-M   'P 1'
#
loop_
_entity.id
_entity.type
_entity.pdbx_description
1 polymer ?
#
loop_
_entity_poly.entity_id
_entity_poly.type
_entity_poly.pdbx_seq_one_letter_code
_entity_poly.pdbx_strand_id
1 'polypeptide(L)'
;QGQTFVPTWVFVAGYLIIWIAFGILIYGVALAAERAMQGSARLSMNTARAGGALIVAAGLYQLSPLKRSCLAHCRTPLHFVLTRWRDGYQGALEMGLRHGLYCLGCCWLLFAILLPLGLMHVGLMALITLLIFAEKSLPISPHARVAAAAALIAYGAIVLVFPGALPTAMVM
;
A
#
# COMPACT_ATOMS: atom_id res chain seq x y z
N GLN A 1 -9.30 -25.13 -34.50
CA GLN A 1 -9.91 -24.00 -33.77
C GLN A 1 -9.40 -24.09 -32.34
N GLY A 2 -8.81 -23.13 -31.68
CA GLY A 2 -8.32 -21.78 -31.96
C GLY A 2 -7.40 -21.48 -30.77
N GLN A 3 -6.25 -20.86 -31.01
CA GLN A 3 -5.19 -20.71 -30.01
C GLN A 3 -5.72 -20.09 -28.71
N THR A 4 -5.66 -20.84 -27.61
CA THR A 4 -5.94 -20.43 -26.24
C THR A 4 -4.84 -19.50 -25.72
N PHE A 5 -4.56 -18.41 -26.43
CA PHE A 5 -3.71 -17.36 -25.92
C PHE A 5 -4.54 -16.55 -24.94
N VAL A 6 -4.38 -16.83 -23.64
CA VAL A 6 -4.90 -15.93 -22.62
C VAL A 6 -4.21 -14.58 -22.83
N PRO A 7 -4.96 -13.51 -23.12
CA PRO A 7 -4.37 -12.21 -23.33
C PRO A 7 -3.84 -11.70 -21.99
N THR A 8 -2.53 -11.82 -21.77
CA THR A 8 -1.83 -11.29 -20.59
C THR A 8 -2.19 -9.82 -20.34
N TRP A 9 -2.44 -9.06 -21.42
CA TRP A 9 -2.87 -7.67 -21.34
C TRP A 9 -4.23 -7.46 -20.65
N VAL A 10 -5.19 -8.40 -20.76
CA VAL A 10 -6.50 -8.32 -20.09
C VAL A 10 -6.36 -8.58 -18.60
N PHE A 11 -5.51 -9.54 -18.23
CA PHE A 11 -5.14 -9.77 -16.83
C PHE A 11 -4.50 -8.51 -16.24
N VAL A 12 -3.52 -7.92 -16.93
CA VAL A 12 -2.85 -6.68 -16.52
C VAL A 12 -3.85 -5.52 -16.40
N ALA A 13 -4.79 -5.40 -17.33
CA ALA A 13 -5.84 -4.39 -17.27
C ALA A 13 -6.70 -4.53 -15.99
N GLY A 14 -7.14 -5.75 -15.65
CA GLY A 14 -7.87 -6.02 -14.40
C GLY A 14 -7.06 -5.63 -13.16
N TYR A 15 -5.77 -5.96 -13.14
CA TYR A 15 -4.86 -5.57 -12.07
C TYR A 15 -4.74 -4.04 -11.95
N LEU A 16 -4.55 -3.35 -13.08
CA LEU A 16 -4.39 -1.89 -13.11
C LEU A 16 -5.67 -1.16 -12.70
N ILE A 17 -6.85 -1.67 -13.03
CA ILE A 17 -8.13 -1.07 -12.61
C ILE A 17 -8.20 -0.94 -11.08
N ILE A 18 -7.81 -1.98 -10.34
CA ILE A 18 -7.80 -1.95 -8.87
C ILE A 18 -6.81 -0.90 -8.34
N TRP A 19 -5.62 -0.82 -8.93
CA TRP A 19 -4.60 0.16 -8.54
C TRP A 19 -4.99 1.60 -8.87
N ILE A 20 -5.59 1.84 -10.04
CA ILE A 20 -6.09 3.14 -10.43
C ILE A 20 -7.20 3.58 -9.49
N ALA A 21 -8.18 2.70 -9.20
CA ALA A 21 -9.26 2.99 -8.26
C ALA A 21 -8.72 3.36 -6.86
N PHE A 22 -7.74 2.61 -6.37
CA PHE A 22 -7.07 2.92 -5.10
C PHE A 22 -6.29 4.24 -5.16
N GLY A 23 -5.56 4.50 -6.23
CA GLY A 23 -4.83 5.75 -6.43
C GLY A 23 -5.76 6.97 -6.43
N ILE A 24 -6.90 6.88 -7.13
CA ILE A 24 -7.94 7.93 -7.13
C ILE A 24 -8.46 8.16 -5.71
N LEU A 25 -8.73 7.11 -4.95
CA LEU A 25 -9.20 7.21 -3.56
C LEU A 25 -8.18 7.92 -2.68
N ILE A 26 -6.92 7.49 -2.70
CA ILE A 26 -5.83 8.08 -1.89
C ILE A 26 -5.58 9.53 -2.30
N TYR A 27 -5.59 9.85 -3.60
CA TYR A 27 -5.46 11.21 -4.08
C TYR A 27 -6.62 12.11 -3.64
N GLY A 28 -7.85 11.60 -3.65
CA GLY A 28 -9.01 12.30 -3.12
C GLY A 28 -8.87 12.63 -1.62
N VAL A 29 -8.34 11.68 -0.83
CA VAL A 29 -8.02 11.91 0.60
C VAL A 29 -6.93 12.97 0.76
N ALA A 30 -5.89 12.94 -0.07
CA ALA A 30 -4.83 13.95 -0.05
C ALA A 30 -5.38 15.36 -0.30
N LEU A 31 -6.21 15.53 -1.35
CA LEU A 31 -6.86 16.81 -1.65
C LEU A 31 -7.78 17.29 -0.53
N ALA A 32 -8.51 16.38 0.14
CA ALA A 32 -9.35 16.73 1.27
C ALA A 32 -8.51 17.17 2.49
N ALA A 33 -7.40 16.48 2.75
CA ALA A 33 -6.47 16.83 3.81
C ALA A 33 -5.83 18.21 3.59
N GLU A 34 -5.37 18.50 2.36
CA GLU A 34 -4.82 19.81 1.98
C GLU A 34 -5.84 20.94 2.22
N ARG A 35 -7.09 20.76 1.78
CA ARG A 35 -8.16 21.75 2.02
C ARG A 35 -8.45 21.95 3.51
N ALA A 36 -8.45 20.87 4.30
CA ALA A 36 -8.67 20.95 5.74
C ALA A 36 -7.55 21.73 6.46
N MET A 37 -6.30 21.59 6.01
CA MET A 37 -5.16 22.31 6.59
C MET A 37 -5.22 23.83 6.38
N GLN A 38 -5.83 24.30 5.29
CA GLN A 38 -6.01 25.73 5.01
C GLN A 38 -7.03 26.42 5.94
N GLY A 39 -7.88 25.66 6.64
CA GLY A 39 -8.99 26.19 7.44
C GLY A 39 -8.61 26.72 8.82
N SER A 40 -7.57 26.18 9.47
CA SER A 40 -6.99 26.72 10.74
C SER A 40 -5.75 25.93 11.19
N ALA A 41 -4.92 26.54 12.05
CA ALA A 41 -3.77 25.87 12.68
C ALA A 41 -4.16 24.61 13.49
N ARG A 42 -5.34 24.59 14.13
CA ARG A 42 -5.83 23.39 14.85
C ARG A 42 -6.16 22.25 13.90
N LEU A 43 -6.77 22.54 12.74
CA LEU A 43 -7.03 21.51 11.73
C LEU A 43 -5.73 20.96 11.16
N SER A 44 -4.73 21.81 10.92
CA SER A 44 -3.39 21.38 10.47
C SER A 44 -2.74 20.39 11.44
N MET A 45 -2.76 20.68 12.75
CA MET A 45 -2.24 19.77 13.78
C MET A 45 -3.00 18.44 13.84
N ASN A 46 -4.32 18.47 13.67
CA ASN A 46 -5.13 17.26 13.67
C ASN A 46 -4.86 16.38 12.44
N THR A 47 -4.69 16.98 11.26
CA THR A 47 -4.30 16.28 10.03
C THR A 47 -2.91 15.64 10.16
N ALA A 48 -1.94 16.35 10.75
CA ALA A 48 -0.61 15.80 11.04
C ALA A 48 -0.68 14.59 11.99
N ARG A 49 -1.48 14.69 13.07
CA ARG A 49 -1.71 13.57 14.00
C ARG A 49 -2.41 12.39 13.33
N ALA A 50 -3.37 12.64 12.43
CA ALA A 50 -4.00 11.60 11.63
C ALA A 50 -2.98 10.88 10.73
N GLY A 51 -2.01 11.61 10.17
CA GLY A 51 -0.86 11.05 9.47
C GLY A 51 0.00 10.14 10.35
N GLY A 52 0.34 10.59 11.57
CA GLY A 52 1.05 9.77 12.55
C GLY A 52 0.29 8.50 12.93
N ALA A 53 -1.03 8.61 13.17
CA ALA A 53 -1.89 7.47 13.45
C ALA A 53 -1.93 6.47 12.29
N LEU A 54 -1.97 6.95 11.03
CA LEU A 54 -1.90 6.12 9.83
C LEU A 54 -0.56 5.35 9.76
N ILE A 55 0.55 6.00 10.12
CA ILE A 55 1.88 5.36 10.17
C ILE A 55 1.93 4.28 11.26
N VAL A 56 1.40 4.55 12.46
CA VAL A 56 1.28 3.54 13.51
C VAL A 56 0.42 2.37 13.04
N ALA A 57 -0.72 2.65 12.42
CA ALA A 57 -1.59 1.62 11.85
C ALA A 57 -0.86 0.77 10.81
N ALA A 58 -0.04 1.37 9.94
CA ALA A 58 0.81 0.65 8.99
C ALA A 58 1.81 -0.30 9.68
N GLY A 59 2.46 0.16 10.75
CA GLY A 59 3.34 -0.68 11.55
C GLY A 59 2.60 -1.84 12.23
N LEU A 60 1.43 -1.60 12.84
CA LEU A 60 0.58 -2.66 13.40
C LEU A 60 0.12 -3.65 12.32
N TYR A 61 -0.22 -3.14 11.14
CA TYR A 61 -0.62 -3.96 10.00
C TYR A 61 0.50 -4.89 9.53
N GLN A 62 1.78 -4.48 9.63
CA GLN A 62 2.92 -5.36 9.33
C GLN A 62 2.94 -6.61 10.22
N LEU A 63 2.52 -6.51 11.48
CA LEU A 63 2.48 -7.64 12.42
C LEU A 63 1.23 -8.49 12.31
N SER A 64 0.19 -7.97 11.63
CA SER A 64 -1.12 -8.61 11.57
C SER A 64 -1.08 -10.00 10.92
N PRO A 65 -1.89 -10.97 11.42
CA PRO A 65 -2.06 -12.26 10.75
C PRO A 65 -2.75 -12.10 9.39
N LEU A 66 -3.56 -11.06 9.22
CA LEU A 66 -4.23 -10.74 7.96
C LEU A 66 -3.23 -10.44 6.84
N LYS A 67 -2.24 -9.58 7.10
CA LYS A 67 -1.17 -9.30 6.13
C LYS A 67 -0.39 -10.57 5.79
N ARG A 68 -0.07 -11.41 6.77
CA ARG A 68 0.62 -12.69 6.54
C ARG A 68 -0.14 -13.62 5.61
N SER A 69 -1.43 -13.83 5.86
CA SER A 69 -2.28 -14.68 5.03
C SER A 69 -2.41 -14.10 3.61
N CYS A 70 -2.62 -12.79 3.50
CA CYS A 70 -2.65 -12.10 2.22
C CYS A 70 -1.35 -12.28 1.44
N LEU A 71 -0.21 -12.07 2.09
CA LEU A 71 1.12 -12.14 1.48
C LEU A 71 1.42 -13.56 0.99
N ALA A 72 1.00 -14.59 1.73
CA ALA A 72 1.11 -15.97 1.29
C ALA A 72 0.39 -16.21 -0.05
N HIS A 73 -0.80 -15.64 -0.23
CA HIS A 73 -1.55 -15.73 -1.49
C HIS A 73 -0.95 -14.88 -2.63
N CYS A 74 -0.49 -13.65 -2.35
CA CYS A 74 0.14 -12.78 -3.36
C CYS A 74 1.53 -13.32 -3.79
N ARG A 75 2.22 -14.11 -2.94
CA ARG A 75 3.50 -14.79 -3.23
C ARG A 75 3.39 -16.13 -3.96
N THR A 76 2.19 -16.65 -4.21
CA THR A 76 1.98 -17.88 -4.97
C THR A 76 1.52 -17.58 -6.40
N PRO A 77 2.38 -17.02 -7.28
CA PRO A 77 2.00 -16.66 -8.65
C PRO A 77 1.65 -17.88 -9.48
N LEU A 78 2.37 -19.01 -9.29
CA LEU A 78 2.20 -20.22 -10.10
C LEU A 78 0.95 -21.02 -9.71
N HIS A 79 0.61 -21.14 -8.42
CA HIS A 79 -0.60 -21.87 -8.02
C HIS A 79 -1.87 -21.16 -8.50
N PHE A 80 -1.91 -19.82 -8.47
CA PHE A 80 -3.08 -19.05 -8.94
C PHE A 80 -3.32 -19.23 -10.44
N VAL A 81 -2.26 -19.12 -11.24
CA VAL A 81 -2.34 -19.30 -12.69
C VAL A 81 -2.63 -20.76 -13.04
N LEU A 82 -1.96 -21.74 -12.42
CA LEU A 82 -2.05 -23.15 -12.80
C LEU A 82 -3.30 -23.90 -12.26
N THR A 83 -3.89 -23.50 -11.12
CA THR A 83 -5.04 -24.22 -10.52
C THR A 83 -6.40 -23.53 -10.65
N ARG A 84 -6.43 -22.23 -10.98
CA ARG A 84 -7.67 -21.45 -11.17
C ARG A 84 -7.78 -20.82 -12.57
N TRP A 85 -7.09 -21.39 -13.55
CA TRP A 85 -7.13 -20.95 -14.94
C TRP A 85 -8.58 -20.99 -15.47
N ARG A 86 -9.13 -19.82 -15.81
CA ARG A 86 -10.41 -19.69 -16.52
C ARG A 86 -10.09 -19.20 -17.92
N ASP A 87 -10.43 -20.01 -18.92
CA ASP A 87 -10.20 -19.66 -20.32
C ASP A 87 -11.05 -18.46 -20.75
N GLY A 88 -10.52 -17.68 -21.69
CA GLY A 88 -11.20 -16.53 -22.29
C GLY A 88 -10.95 -15.18 -21.60
N TYR A 89 -11.37 -14.11 -22.28
CA TYR A 89 -11.17 -12.71 -21.87
C TYR A 89 -11.76 -12.40 -20.49
N GLN A 90 -12.97 -12.93 -20.19
CA GLN A 90 -13.63 -12.72 -18.90
C GLN A 90 -12.90 -13.41 -17.74
N GLY A 91 -12.40 -14.63 -17.97
CA GLY A 91 -11.58 -15.35 -17.00
C GLY A 91 -10.29 -14.60 -16.68
N ALA A 92 -9.58 -14.10 -17.70
CA ALA A 92 -8.37 -13.30 -17.54
C ALA A 92 -8.61 -12.02 -16.72
N LEU A 93 -9.72 -11.32 -16.97
CA LEU A 93 -10.08 -10.10 -16.25
C LEU A 93 -10.42 -10.36 -14.78
N GLU A 94 -11.25 -11.37 -14.49
CA GLU A 94 -11.62 -11.77 -13.13
C GLU A 94 -10.38 -12.17 -12.30
N MET A 95 -9.46 -12.90 -12.94
CA MET A 95 -8.18 -13.27 -12.34
C MET A 95 -7.31 -12.05 -12.04
N GLY A 96 -7.22 -11.10 -12.96
CA GLY A 96 -6.50 -9.84 -12.77
C GLY A 96 -7.06 -8.99 -11.63
N LEU A 97 -8.40 -8.83 -11.56
CA LEU A 97 -9.09 -8.10 -10.49
C LEU A 97 -8.85 -8.73 -9.11
N ARG A 98 -9.01 -10.05 -8.99
CA ARG A 98 -8.75 -10.78 -7.73
C ARG A 98 -7.30 -10.65 -7.30
N HIS A 99 -6.36 -10.82 -8.23
CA HIS A 99 -4.94 -10.66 -7.93
C HIS A 99 -4.60 -9.23 -7.50
N GLY A 100 -5.18 -8.23 -8.19
CA GLY A 100 -5.10 -6.82 -7.80
C GLY A 100 -5.58 -6.58 -6.37
N LEU A 101 -6.75 -7.14 -5.99
CA LEU A 101 -7.29 -7.01 -4.63
C LEU A 101 -6.41 -7.66 -3.56
N TYR A 102 -5.88 -8.86 -3.81
CA TYR A 102 -4.93 -9.48 -2.88
C TYR A 102 -3.67 -8.63 -2.75
N CYS A 103 -3.03 -8.29 -3.87
CA CYS A 103 -1.76 -7.57 -3.79
C CYS A 103 -1.91 -6.15 -3.27
N LEU A 104 -3.05 -5.49 -3.48
CA LEU A 104 -3.41 -4.24 -2.81
C LEU A 104 -3.62 -4.48 -1.31
N GLY A 105 -4.45 -5.46 -0.95
CA GLY A 105 -4.72 -5.82 0.45
C GLY A 105 -3.44 -6.06 1.26
N CYS A 106 -2.38 -6.62 0.67
CA CYS A 106 -1.16 -6.90 1.43
C CYS A 106 -0.29 -5.65 1.69
N CYS A 107 -0.38 -4.61 0.86
CA CYS A 107 0.50 -3.44 0.93
C CYS A 107 -0.19 -2.07 0.99
N TRP A 108 -1.52 -2.01 0.97
CA TRP A 108 -2.27 -0.75 0.90
C TRP A 108 -1.88 0.24 1.99
N LEU A 109 -1.70 -0.21 3.23
CA LEU A 109 -1.32 0.64 4.35
C LEU A 109 0.11 1.20 4.22
N LEU A 110 1.04 0.43 3.61
CA LEU A 110 2.38 0.90 3.30
C LEU A 110 2.38 1.93 2.16
N PHE A 111 1.46 1.81 1.20
CA PHE A 111 1.25 2.84 0.20
C PHE A 111 0.57 4.09 0.78
N ALA A 112 -0.41 3.91 1.67
CA ALA A 112 -1.16 5.02 2.26
C ALA A 112 -0.28 5.93 3.11
N ILE A 113 0.74 5.40 3.81
CA ILE A 113 1.68 6.22 4.60
C ILE A 113 2.57 7.12 3.76
N LEU A 114 2.66 6.91 2.44
CA LEU A 114 3.35 7.85 1.56
C LEU A 114 2.66 9.22 1.53
N LEU A 115 1.37 9.29 1.84
CA LEU A 115 0.60 10.52 1.92
C LEU A 115 1.14 11.46 3.02
N PRO A 116 1.21 11.06 4.30
CA PRO A 116 1.79 11.92 5.34
C PRO A 116 3.30 12.09 5.23
N LEU A 117 4.04 11.08 4.74
CA LEU A 117 5.50 11.16 4.59
C LEU A 117 5.95 12.11 3.46
N GLY A 118 5.04 12.46 2.55
CA GLY A 118 5.28 13.38 1.45
C GLY A 118 5.78 12.68 0.20
N LEU A 119 5.00 12.79 -0.88
CA LEU A 119 5.35 12.31 -2.22
C LEU A 119 6.66 12.92 -2.75
N MET A 120 7.12 14.03 -2.18
CA MET A 120 8.32 14.74 -2.61
C MET A 120 9.61 14.19 -2.01
N HIS A 121 9.56 13.34 -0.97
CA HIS A 121 10.76 12.69 -0.43
C HIS A 121 11.02 11.37 -1.16
N VAL A 122 11.61 11.46 -2.35
CA VAL A 122 11.91 10.31 -3.23
C VAL A 122 12.63 9.18 -2.49
N GLY A 123 13.52 9.51 -1.54
CA GLY A 123 14.20 8.50 -0.71
C GLY A 123 13.27 7.64 0.16
N LEU A 124 12.18 8.23 0.70
CA LEU A 124 11.21 7.50 1.52
C LEU A 124 10.29 6.66 0.64
N MET A 125 9.87 7.20 -0.51
CA MET A 125 9.17 6.43 -1.54
C MET A 125 9.98 5.21 -1.98
N ALA A 126 11.27 5.40 -2.28
CA ALA A 126 12.16 4.33 -2.67
C ALA A 126 12.30 3.28 -1.56
N LEU A 127 12.51 3.71 -0.31
CA LEU A 127 12.63 2.81 0.84
C LEU A 127 11.36 1.95 1.04
N ILE A 128 10.18 2.57 1.04
CA ILE A 128 8.91 1.85 1.18
C ILE A 128 8.67 0.91 -0.01
N THR A 129 8.99 1.34 -1.23
CA THR A 129 8.87 0.50 -2.42
C THR A 129 9.80 -0.71 -2.33
N LEU A 130 11.06 -0.52 -1.93
CA LEU A 130 12.02 -1.60 -1.71
C LEU A 130 11.56 -2.55 -0.62
N LEU A 131 10.99 -2.03 0.48
CA LEU A 131 10.41 -2.84 1.54
C LEU A 131 9.26 -3.70 1.02
N ILE A 132 8.31 -3.12 0.29
CA ILE A 132 7.17 -3.86 -0.30
C ILE A 132 7.67 -4.89 -1.32
N PHE A 133 8.64 -4.52 -2.14
CA PHE A 133 9.24 -5.41 -3.12
C PHE A 133 9.95 -6.58 -2.44
N ALA A 134 10.75 -6.31 -1.41
CA ALA A 134 11.40 -7.35 -0.62
C ALA A 134 10.37 -8.26 0.05
N GLU A 135 9.29 -7.70 0.59
CA GLU A 135 8.17 -8.46 1.16
C GLU A 135 7.41 -9.28 0.10
N LYS A 136 7.37 -8.88 -1.16
CA LYS A 136 6.70 -9.68 -2.19
C LYS A 136 7.62 -10.71 -2.83
N SER A 137 8.92 -10.43 -2.94
CA SER A 137 9.85 -11.24 -3.72
C SER A 137 10.69 -12.21 -2.88
N LEU A 138 11.00 -11.87 -1.62
CA LEU A 138 11.91 -12.67 -0.78
C LEU A 138 11.19 -13.34 0.40
N PRO A 139 11.62 -14.54 0.83
CA PRO A 139 11.22 -15.14 2.10
C PRO A 139 11.82 -14.34 3.27
N ILE A 140 11.25 -13.17 3.55
CA ILE A 140 11.66 -12.27 4.64
C ILE A 140 11.58 -12.99 5.99
N SER A 141 12.65 -12.85 6.78
CA SER A 141 12.71 -13.38 8.14
C SER A 141 11.67 -12.69 9.04
N PRO A 142 11.07 -13.41 10.01
CA PRO A 142 10.15 -12.81 10.97
C PRO A 142 10.73 -11.57 11.66
N HIS A 143 12.03 -11.58 11.95
CA HIS A 143 12.74 -10.49 12.61
C HIS A 143 12.76 -9.20 11.78
N ALA A 144 13.01 -9.28 10.46
CA ALA A 144 13.02 -8.10 9.60
C ALA A 144 11.63 -7.44 9.51
N ARG A 145 10.56 -8.24 9.52
CA ARG A 145 9.19 -7.71 9.58
C ARG A 145 8.88 -7.04 10.92
N VAL A 146 9.34 -7.62 12.04
CA VAL A 146 9.19 -7.00 13.37
C VAL A 146 9.98 -5.70 13.45
N ALA A 147 11.20 -5.65 12.90
CA ALA A 147 12.03 -4.45 12.87
C ALA A 147 11.36 -3.33 12.05
N ALA A 148 10.86 -3.64 10.85
CA ALA A 148 10.14 -2.67 10.02
C ALA A 148 8.84 -2.19 10.68
N ALA A 149 8.11 -3.07 11.36
CA ALA A 149 6.92 -2.71 12.14
C ALA A 149 7.27 -1.77 13.30
N ALA A 150 8.31 -2.11 14.07
CA ALA A 150 8.77 -1.31 15.20
C ALA A 150 9.24 0.08 14.75
N ALA A 151 9.98 0.15 13.65
CA ALA A 151 10.42 1.42 13.07
C ALA A 151 9.22 2.32 12.67
N LEU A 152 8.21 1.75 12.01
CA LEU A 152 7.00 2.50 11.65
C LEU A 152 6.21 2.94 12.89
N ILE A 153 6.00 2.05 13.86
CA ILE A 153 5.26 2.38 15.09
C ILE A 153 5.99 3.49 15.86
N ALA A 154 7.31 3.37 16.03
CA ALA A 154 8.11 4.38 16.71
C ALA A 154 8.04 5.73 15.99
N TYR A 155 8.23 5.74 14.67
CA TYR A 155 8.15 6.97 13.89
C TYR A 155 6.75 7.61 13.94
N GLY A 156 5.69 6.81 13.78
CA GLY A 156 4.32 7.30 13.88
C GLY A 156 3.97 7.83 15.28
N ALA A 157 4.47 7.19 16.33
CA ALA A 157 4.30 7.65 17.71
C ALA A 157 5.04 8.97 17.96
N ILE A 158 6.25 9.14 17.41
CA ILE A 158 6.99 10.41 17.46
C ILE A 158 6.16 11.51 16.78
N VAL A 159 5.57 11.25 15.61
CA VAL A 159 4.71 12.21 14.90
C VAL A 159 3.46 12.58 15.70
N LEU A 160 2.87 11.63 16.44
CA LEU A 160 1.68 11.92 17.27
C LEU A 160 1.98 12.90 18.41
N VAL A 161 3.17 12.78 19.02
CA VAL A 161 3.63 13.66 20.10
C VAL A 161 4.18 14.98 19.55
N PHE A 162 4.97 14.89 18.48
CA PHE A 162 5.64 15.99 17.81
C PHE A 162 5.19 16.08 16.34
N PRO A 163 4.05 16.74 16.07
CA PRO A 163 3.50 16.83 14.70
C PRO A 163 4.44 17.54 13.71
N GLY A 164 5.40 18.33 14.20
CA GLY A 164 6.46 18.93 13.38
C GLY A 164 7.53 17.96 12.87
N ALA A 165 7.50 16.68 13.28
CA ALA A 165 8.40 15.64 12.77
C ALA A 165 8.00 15.11 11.38
N LEU A 166 6.83 15.50 10.85
CA LEU A 166 6.44 15.18 9.49
C LEU A 166 7.18 16.07 8.49
N PRO A 167 7.81 15.49 7.44
CA PRO A 167 8.45 16.28 6.38
C PRO A 167 7.47 17.22 5.69
N THR A 168 6.20 16.80 5.54
CA THR A 168 5.12 17.59 4.95
C THR A 168 4.71 18.79 5.79
N ALA A 169 4.92 18.75 7.12
CA ALA A 169 4.68 19.88 8.00
C ALA A 169 5.81 20.92 7.98
N MET A 170 6.99 20.56 7.46
CA MET A 170 8.16 21.47 7.33
C MET A 170 8.20 22.21 5.99
N VAL A 171 7.42 21.80 4.99
CA VAL A 171 7.42 22.38 3.62
C VAL A 171 6.28 23.40 3.41
N MET A 172 5.49 23.69 4.45
CA MET A 172 4.50 24.78 4.49
C MET A 172 4.77 25.71 5.66
#